data_AF-A0AAJ0EPQ3-F1
#
_entry.id   AF-A0AAJ0EPQ3-F1
#
_cell.length_a   1.000
_cell.length_b   1.000
_cell.length_c   1.000
_cell.angle_alpha   90.00
_cell.angle_beta   90.00
_cell.angle_gamma   90.00
#
_symmetry.space_group_name_H-M   'P 1'
#
loop_
_entity.id
_entity.type
_entity.pdbx_description
1 polymer ?
#
loop_
_entity_poly.entity_id
_entity_poly.type
_entity_poly.pdbx_seq_one_letter_code
_entity_poly.pdbx_strand_id
1 'polypeptide(L)'
;MAALSEFHTPSLATVQTMLLMIQRRPTNKHVADTPFKWTMLADTVALAQCLGLNLDPSDWAVPSWEKRLRRRLAWAVCVQDRWLSLNFGRSSHIQECDWDVSPLRPDDFGDVPGCEGEGPLVCRHFLHLASLTEIVSKIQQNMFSIKATRALSKSLEATFEVARPLRIELAEWLQNRPDVGDQPSASLPECGLDGNGSLKLAYITAKIAVFKALLRPKSIEVPTQARTALRTGAMTIAREMHDFLAKLEAHHLEAFWHSYSRVNFTIASNFIVLLFALSPTLSEAEDALALLIQWRGLLRIKSRSCDLLNLSLLRLDAVFVAGLGKLIELTPAAAEAASNRSL
;
A
#
# COMPACT_ATOMS: atom_id res chain seq x y z
N MET A 1 6.28 28.07 14.24
CA MET A 1 5.64 28.71 15.41
C MET A 1 4.13 28.90 15.23
N ALA A 2 3.63 29.37 14.07
CA ALA A 2 2.18 29.53 13.84
C ALA A 2 1.36 28.22 13.96
N ALA A 3 1.92 27.05 13.60
CA ALA A 3 1.22 25.78 13.77
C ALA A 3 1.12 25.31 15.24
N LEU A 4 1.98 25.80 16.14
CA LEU A 4 1.99 25.36 17.53
C LEU A 4 0.84 25.99 18.34
N SER A 5 0.45 27.24 18.02
CA SER A 5 -0.72 27.88 18.64
C SER A 5 -2.01 27.15 18.30
N GLU A 6 -2.13 26.64 17.08
CA GLU A 6 -3.29 25.85 16.63
C GLU A 6 -3.48 24.54 17.42
N PHE A 7 -2.41 24.02 18.05
CA PHE A 7 -2.49 22.77 18.82
C PHE A 7 -3.10 23.00 20.21
N HIS A 8 -3.08 24.24 20.72
CA HIS A 8 -3.72 24.58 21.99
C HIS A 8 -5.25 24.72 21.87
N THR A 9 -5.75 25.01 20.66
CA THR A 9 -7.19 25.13 20.36
C THR A 9 -7.47 24.52 19.00
N PRO A 10 -7.38 23.18 18.86
CA PRO A 10 -7.47 22.54 17.56
C PRO A 10 -8.86 22.68 16.95
N SER A 11 -8.90 22.71 15.62
CA SER A 11 -10.13 22.72 14.84
C SER A 11 -10.13 21.60 13.81
N LEU A 12 -11.29 21.33 13.20
CA LEU A 12 -11.38 20.40 12.08
C LEU A 12 -10.45 20.83 10.92
N ALA A 13 -10.27 22.14 10.72
CA ALA A 13 -9.35 22.69 9.73
C ALA A 13 -7.89 22.34 10.04
N THR A 14 -7.49 22.33 11.31
CA THR A 14 -6.15 21.90 11.73
C THR A 14 -5.88 20.46 11.29
N VAL A 15 -6.83 19.54 11.51
CA VAL A 15 -6.71 18.13 11.07
C VAL A 15 -6.67 18.04 9.54
N GLN A 16 -7.51 18.80 8.83
CA GLN A 16 -7.47 18.87 7.35
C GLN A 16 -6.10 19.32 6.84
N THR A 17 -5.53 20.39 7.40
CA THR A 17 -4.21 20.88 7.03
C THR A 17 -3.14 19.81 7.28
N MET A 18 -3.17 19.15 8.44
CA MET A 18 -2.22 18.09 8.77
C MET A 18 -2.32 16.91 7.78
N LEU A 19 -3.53 16.46 7.42
CA LEU A 19 -3.75 15.42 6.42
C LEU A 19 -3.20 15.81 5.03
N LEU A 20 -3.40 17.06 4.60
CA LEU A 20 -2.83 17.57 3.35
C LEU A 20 -1.30 17.61 3.40
N MET A 21 -0.72 18.01 4.53
CA MET A 21 0.73 18.01 4.75
C MET A 21 1.33 16.60 4.73
N ILE A 22 0.64 15.62 5.31
CA ILE A 22 1.02 14.20 5.25
C ILE A 22 0.97 13.68 3.82
N GLN A 23 -0.03 14.13 3.04
CA GLN A 23 -0.20 13.74 1.64
C GLN A 23 0.86 14.35 0.70
N ARG A 24 1.58 15.37 1.16
CA ARG A 24 2.61 16.03 0.36
C ARG A 24 3.74 15.06 -0.03
N ARG A 25 4.10 15.09 -1.31
CA ARG A 25 5.29 14.38 -1.82
C ARG A 25 6.57 15.02 -1.26
N PRO A 26 7.59 14.22 -0.91
CA PRO A 26 8.89 14.77 -0.53
C PRO A 26 9.47 15.69 -1.59
N THR A 27 10.16 16.72 -1.14
CA THR A 27 10.89 17.63 -2.04
C THR A 27 12.00 16.91 -2.78
N ASN A 28 12.65 15.93 -2.14
CA ASN A 28 13.64 15.07 -2.79
C ASN A 28 12.99 13.75 -3.24
N LYS A 29 12.85 13.59 -4.56
CA LYS A 29 12.25 12.41 -5.20
C LYS A 29 13.05 11.12 -5.08
N HIS A 30 14.32 11.21 -4.68
CA HIS A 30 15.24 10.07 -4.54
C HIS A 30 15.38 9.58 -3.10
N VAL A 31 14.87 10.32 -2.11
CA VAL A 31 15.00 9.96 -0.70
C VAL A 31 13.69 9.39 -0.17
N ALA A 32 13.81 8.46 0.78
CA ALA A 32 12.69 7.96 1.55
C ALA A 32 12.05 9.07 2.39
N ASP A 33 10.83 8.86 2.85
CA ASP A 33 10.21 9.78 3.78
C ASP A 33 11.04 9.88 5.08
N THR A 34 11.20 11.10 5.58
CA THR A 34 11.85 11.31 6.88
C THR A 34 10.91 10.87 8.01
N PRO A 35 11.44 10.55 9.21
CA PRO A 35 10.61 10.24 10.37
C PRO A 35 9.57 11.32 10.72
N PHE A 36 9.79 12.56 10.26
CA PHE A 36 8.88 13.68 10.44
C PHE A 36 7.44 13.38 9.99
N LYS A 37 7.23 12.68 8.86
CA LYS A 37 5.88 12.33 8.40
C LYS A 37 5.17 11.41 9.39
N TRP A 38 5.90 10.49 10.02
CA TRP A 38 5.36 9.59 11.04
C TRP A 38 5.01 10.33 12.33
N THR A 39 5.87 11.23 12.80
CA THR A 39 5.57 12.07 13.97
C THR A 39 4.37 12.98 13.71
N MET A 40 4.29 13.60 12.53
CA MET A 40 3.14 14.42 12.13
C MET A 40 1.83 13.61 12.12
N LEU A 41 1.88 12.35 11.67
CA LEU A 41 0.73 11.46 11.73
C LEU A 41 0.31 11.17 13.18
N ALA A 42 1.27 10.93 14.08
CA ALA A 42 0.99 10.76 15.51
C ALA A 42 0.28 12.00 16.10
N ASP A 43 0.78 13.19 15.80
CA ASP A 43 0.15 14.45 16.21
C ASP A 43 -1.26 14.58 15.63
N THR A 44 -1.44 14.20 14.36
CA THR A 44 -2.75 14.24 13.69
C THR A 44 -3.76 13.31 14.36
N VAL A 45 -3.34 12.10 14.75
CA VAL A 45 -4.18 11.14 15.48
C VAL A 45 -4.55 11.69 16.85
N ALA A 46 -3.59 12.27 17.58
CA ALA A 46 -3.85 12.89 18.88
C ALA A 46 -4.83 14.07 18.77
N LEU A 47 -4.66 14.95 17.77
CA LEU A 47 -5.58 16.06 17.50
C LEU A 47 -6.98 15.56 17.11
N ALA A 48 -7.05 14.48 16.33
CA ALA A 48 -8.32 13.85 15.98
C ALA A 48 -9.05 13.32 17.21
N GLN A 49 -8.34 12.69 18.16
CA GLN A 49 -8.90 12.25 19.44
C GLN A 49 -9.36 13.42 20.32
N CYS A 50 -8.57 14.49 20.42
CA CYS A 50 -8.96 15.71 21.15
C CYS A 50 -10.26 16.34 20.61
N LEU A 51 -10.52 16.18 19.31
CA LEU A 51 -11.73 16.68 18.64
C LEU A 51 -12.89 15.68 18.65
N GLY A 52 -12.70 14.49 19.22
CA GLY A 52 -13.68 13.40 19.23
C GLY A 52 -13.93 12.77 17.87
N LEU A 53 -12.99 12.86 16.92
CA LEU A 53 -13.14 12.24 15.58
C LEU A 53 -13.09 10.72 15.63
N ASN A 54 -12.60 10.13 16.70
CA ASN A 54 -12.59 8.69 16.93
C ASN A 54 -13.95 8.15 17.42
N LEU A 55 -14.96 9.01 17.57
CA LEU A 55 -16.30 8.66 18.03
C LEU A 55 -17.33 8.94 16.92
N ASP A 56 -18.33 8.08 16.79
CA ASP A 56 -19.38 8.25 15.79
C ASP A 56 -20.26 9.48 16.12
N PRO A 57 -20.37 10.47 15.21
CA PRO A 57 -21.13 11.69 15.47
C PRO A 57 -22.64 11.55 15.20
N SER A 58 -23.14 10.35 14.90
CA SER A 58 -24.52 10.15 14.44
C SER A 58 -25.58 10.70 15.40
N ASP A 59 -25.38 10.54 16.72
CA ASP A 59 -26.34 10.99 17.74
C ASP A 59 -26.06 12.40 18.27
N TRP A 60 -25.05 13.09 17.74
CA TRP A 60 -24.66 14.39 18.27
C TRP A 60 -25.65 15.49 17.87
N ALA A 61 -25.81 16.50 18.72
CA ALA A 61 -26.64 17.68 18.45
C ALA A 61 -25.91 18.72 17.56
N VAL A 62 -25.33 18.26 16.45
CA VAL A 62 -24.63 19.11 15.46
C VAL A 62 -25.28 18.98 14.08
N PRO A 63 -25.13 19.98 13.19
CA PRO A 63 -25.68 19.91 11.84
C PRO A 63 -25.21 18.68 11.05
N SER A 64 -26.07 18.13 10.19
CA SER A 64 -25.75 16.92 9.41
C SER A 64 -24.51 17.07 8.53
N TRP A 65 -24.24 18.27 7.99
CA TRP A 65 -23.03 18.52 7.22
C TRP A 65 -21.76 18.35 8.04
N GLU A 66 -21.79 18.70 9.34
CA GLU A 66 -20.66 18.56 10.23
C GLU A 66 -20.43 17.10 10.61
N LYS A 67 -21.50 16.34 10.88
CA LYS A 67 -21.41 14.88 11.11
C LYS A 67 -20.73 14.17 9.94
N ARG A 68 -21.14 14.50 8.72
CA ARG A 68 -20.53 13.99 7.48
C ARG A 68 -19.05 14.37 7.38
N LEU A 69 -18.70 15.62 7.63
CA LEU A 69 -17.30 16.07 7.61
C LEU A 69 -16.45 15.33 8.64
N ARG A 70 -16.94 15.18 9.88
CA ARG A 70 -16.24 14.45 10.94
C ARG A 70 -15.97 13.00 10.56
N ARG A 71 -16.96 12.29 9.98
CA ARG A 71 -16.75 10.92 9.47
C ARG A 71 -15.72 10.86 8.35
N ARG A 72 -15.76 11.77 7.37
CA ARG A 72 -14.75 11.83 6.30
C ARG A 72 -13.35 12.06 6.86
N LEU A 73 -13.19 12.95 7.84
CA LEU A 73 -11.91 13.22 8.49
C LEU A 73 -11.42 12.04 9.32
N ALA A 74 -12.31 11.40 10.08
CA ALA A 74 -11.97 10.22 10.86
C ALA A 74 -11.41 9.11 9.97
N TRP A 75 -12.09 8.81 8.87
CA TRP A 75 -11.62 7.82 7.91
C TRP A 75 -10.36 8.26 7.15
N ALA A 76 -10.18 9.56 6.88
CA ALA A 76 -8.93 10.06 6.29
C ALA A 76 -7.73 9.86 7.21
N VAL A 77 -7.90 10.08 8.52
CA VAL A 77 -6.87 9.79 9.53
C VAL A 77 -6.60 8.28 9.59
N CYS A 78 -7.64 7.45 9.64
CA CYS A 78 -7.51 5.99 9.64
C CYS A 78 -6.75 5.46 8.41
N VAL A 79 -7.14 5.91 7.21
CA VAL A 79 -6.47 5.56 5.96
C VAL A 79 -4.98 5.94 6.02
N GLN A 80 -4.65 7.19 6.36
CA GLN A 80 -3.23 7.60 6.43
C GLN A 80 -2.44 6.77 7.44
N ASP A 81 -3.01 6.53 8.62
CA ASP A 81 -2.36 5.74 9.67
C ASP A 81 -2.07 4.29 9.22
N ARG A 82 -3.06 3.56 8.72
CA ARG A 82 -2.87 2.15 8.31
C ARG A 82 -1.89 2.03 7.15
N TRP A 83 -2.04 2.87 6.11
CA TRP A 83 -1.16 2.78 4.94
C TRP A 83 0.28 3.21 5.23
N LEU A 84 0.50 4.27 6.03
CA LEU A 84 1.85 4.65 6.44
C LEU A 84 2.47 3.63 7.41
N SER A 85 1.67 3.06 8.32
CA SER A 85 2.10 1.96 9.19
C SER A 85 2.59 0.76 8.37
N LEU A 86 1.85 0.36 7.32
CA LEU A 86 2.23 -0.73 6.42
C LEU A 86 3.51 -0.39 5.67
N ASN A 87 3.59 0.82 5.12
CA ASN A 87 4.70 1.25 4.28
C ASN A 87 6.01 1.46 5.06
N PHE A 88 5.94 1.90 6.32
CA PHE A 88 7.10 2.07 7.19
C PHE A 88 7.43 0.82 8.01
N GLY A 89 6.60 -0.23 7.95
CA GLY A 89 6.77 -1.44 8.76
C GLY A 89 6.65 -1.16 10.26
N ARG A 90 5.77 -0.23 10.64
CA ARG A 90 5.55 0.21 12.03
C ARG A 90 4.19 -0.26 12.52
N SER A 91 3.99 -0.30 13.83
CA SER A 91 2.64 -0.46 14.40
C SER A 91 1.85 0.82 14.18
N SER A 92 0.55 0.68 13.96
CA SER A 92 -0.37 1.81 13.83
C SER A 92 -0.45 2.62 15.14
N HIS A 93 -0.74 3.92 15.02
CA HIS A 93 -1.07 4.77 16.17
C HIS A 93 -2.50 4.57 16.68
N ILE A 94 -3.41 4.13 15.81
CA ILE A 94 -4.82 3.93 16.14
C ILE A 94 -5.04 2.52 16.71
N GLN A 95 -5.49 2.46 17.96
CA GLN A 95 -6.02 1.24 18.56
C GLN A 95 -7.46 1.04 18.10
N GLU A 96 -7.79 -0.14 17.57
CA GLU A 96 -9.12 -0.40 17.02
C GLU A 96 -10.23 -0.37 18.07
N CYS A 97 -9.93 -0.73 19.32
CA CYS A 97 -10.92 -0.66 20.40
C CYS A 97 -11.31 0.77 20.81
N ASP A 98 -10.51 1.78 20.41
CA ASP A 98 -10.73 3.19 20.77
C ASP A 98 -11.07 4.07 19.56
N TRP A 99 -11.44 3.45 18.43
CA TRP A 99 -11.80 4.13 17.20
C TRP A 99 -13.12 3.58 16.65
N ASP A 100 -14.22 4.18 17.10
CA ASP A 100 -15.58 3.71 16.84
C ASP A 100 -16.32 4.70 15.92
N VAL A 101 -16.10 4.55 14.62
CA VAL A 101 -16.76 5.38 13.59
C VAL A 101 -17.31 4.46 12.50
N SER A 102 -18.61 4.60 12.21
CA SER A 102 -19.26 3.79 11.18
C SER A 102 -18.57 3.90 9.81
N PRO A 103 -18.61 2.84 8.99
CA PRO A 103 -18.13 2.88 7.61
C PRO A 103 -18.74 4.03 6.80
N LEU A 104 -17.92 4.66 5.96
CA LEU A 104 -18.36 5.74 5.07
C LEU A 104 -19.43 5.26 4.09
N ARG A 105 -20.40 6.13 3.82
CA ARG A 105 -21.45 5.95 2.83
C ARG A 105 -21.36 7.03 1.74
N PRO A 106 -21.92 6.82 0.54
CA PRO A 106 -21.99 7.86 -0.49
C PRO A 106 -22.59 9.17 0.03
N ASP A 107 -23.63 9.07 0.87
CA ASP A 107 -24.30 10.21 1.49
C ASP A 107 -23.37 11.06 2.36
N ASP A 108 -22.25 10.50 2.84
CA ASP A 108 -21.27 11.24 3.64
C ASP A 108 -20.52 12.30 2.83
N PHE A 109 -20.63 12.35 1.50
CA PHE A 109 -19.96 13.35 0.69
C PHE A 109 -20.90 14.49 0.28
N GLY A 110 -22.21 14.26 0.27
CA GLY A 110 -23.24 15.24 -0.11
C GLY A 110 -23.07 15.77 -1.54
N ASP A 111 -23.83 16.81 -1.88
CA ASP A 111 -23.63 17.57 -3.11
C ASP A 111 -22.46 18.54 -2.89
N VAL A 112 -21.27 18.19 -3.38
CA VAL A 112 -20.09 19.06 -3.28
C VAL A 112 -20.25 20.24 -4.25
N PRO A 113 -20.43 21.49 -3.77
CA PRO A 113 -20.59 22.65 -4.65
C PRO A 113 -19.31 22.87 -5.45
N GLY A 114 -19.40 22.95 -6.79
CA GLY A 114 -18.26 23.14 -7.69
C GLY A 114 -17.64 21.86 -8.24
N CYS A 115 -18.17 20.67 -7.91
CA CYS A 115 -17.79 19.38 -8.50
C CYS A 115 -18.93 18.79 -9.34
N GLU A 116 -19.60 19.61 -10.15
CA GLU A 116 -20.58 19.14 -11.13
C GLU A 116 -19.86 18.21 -12.13
N GLY A 117 -20.07 16.89 -12.01
CA GLY A 117 -19.45 15.85 -12.85
C GLY A 117 -18.41 14.97 -12.14
N GLU A 118 -17.46 15.56 -11.40
CA GLU A 118 -16.34 14.82 -10.77
C GLU A 118 -16.61 14.29 -9.36
N GLY A 119 -17.53 14.91 -8.64
CA GLY A 119 -17.88 14.57 -7.26
C GLY A 119 -18.11 13.06 -7.07
N PRO A 120 -18.95 12.40 -7.89
CA PRO A 120 -19.24 10.97 -7.75
C PRO A 120 -18.00 10.06 -7.87
N LEU A 121 -17.03 10.40 -8.72
CA LEU A 121 -15.82 9.60 -8.96
C LEU A 121 -14.84 9.70 -7.78
N VAL A 122 -14.57 10.91 -7.30
CA VAL A 122 -13.68 11.14 -6.15
C VAL A 122 -14.26 10.50 -4.87
N CYS A 123 -15.57 10.59 -4.69
CA CYS A 123 -16.26 9.95 -3.57
C CYS A 123 -16.11 8.42 -3.62
N ARG A 124 -16.33 7.80 -4.79
CA ARG A 124 -16.14 6.36 -4.98
C ARG A 124 -14.71 5.92 -4.70
N HIS A 125 -13.73 6.68 -5.18
CA HIS A 125 -12.32 6.39 -4.94
C HIS A 125 -12.00 6.28 -3.44
N PHE A 126 -12.42 7.28 -2.66
CA PHE A 126 -12.13 7.29 -1.22
C PHE A 126 -12.94 6.24 -0.45
N LEU A 127 -14.19 5.97 -0.84
CA LEU A 127 -15.00 4.86 -0.28
C LEU A 127 -14.33 3.50 -0.50
N HIS A 128 -13.84 3.25 -1.72
CA HIS A 128 -13.12 2.02 -2.04
C HIS A 128 -11.83 1.92 -1.21
N LEU A 129 -11.05 3.00 -1.13
CA LEU A 129 -9.84 3.03 -0.31
C LEU A 129 -10.13 2.76 1.17
N ALA A 130 -11.18 3.36 1.73
CA ALA A 130 -11.58 3.14 3.12
C ALA A 130 -11.93 1.67 3.36
N SER A 131 -12.73 1.04 2.50
CA SER A 131 -13.05 -0.39 2.63
C SER A 131 -11.82 -1.30 2.46
N LEU A 132 -10.88 -0.98 1.56
CA LEU A 132 -9.63 -1.73 1.43
C LEU A 132 -8.75 -1.58 2.68
N THR A 133 -8.80 -0.41 3.32
CA THR A 133 -8.03 -0.09 4.53
C THR A 133 -8.42 -0.99 5.70
N GLU A 134 -9.70 -1.37 5.82
CA GLU A 134 -10.15 -2.33 6.83
C GLU A 134 -9.46 -3.69 6.64
N ILE A 135 -9.38 -4.19 5.41
CA ILE A 135 -8.67 -5.44 5.09
C ILE A 135 -7.18 -5.30 5.41
N VAL A 136 -6.57 -4.16 5.07
CA VAL A 136 -5.16 -3.88 5.41
C VAL A 136 -4.94 -3.87 6.93
N SER A 137 -5.86 -3.32 7.72
CA SER A 137 -5.78 -3.36 9.17
C SER A 137 -5.75 -4.79 9.70
N LYS A 138 -6.65 -5.66 9.19
CA LYS A 138 -6.66 -7.09 9.52
C LYS A 138 -5.36 -7.79 9.11
N ILE A 139 -4.80 -7.48 7.94
CA ILE A 139 -3.49 -8.00 7.50
C ILE A 139 -2.40 -7.59 8.49
N GLN A 140 -2.36 -6.32 8.89
CA GLN A 140 -1.34 -5.81 9.79
C GLN A 140 -1.40 -6.49 11.15
N GLN A 141 -2.57 -6.60 11.75
CA GLN A 141 -2.75 -7.22 13.06
C GLN A 141 -2.40 -8.70 13.06
N ASN A 142 -2.97 -9.44 12.11
CA ASN A 142 -2.91 -10.89 12.08
C ASN A 142 -1.62 -11.42 11.48
N MET A 143 -0.90 -10.64 10.67
CA MET A 143 0.31 -11.10 10.00
C MET A 143 1.56 -10.25 10.25
N PHE A 144 1.45 -8.99 10.72
CA PHE A 144 2.60 -8.09 10.85
C PHE A 144 2.81 -7.50 12.25
N SER A 145 1.91 -7.76 13.20
CA SER A 145 2.20 -7.44 14.60
C SER A 145 3.44 -8.20 15.08
N ILE A 146 4.15 -7.69 16.08
CA ILE A 146 5.35 -8.35 16.61
C ILE A 146 5.02 -9.76 17.11
N LYS A 147 3.86 -9.91 17.77
CA LYS A 147 3.36 -11.19 18.27
C LYS A 147 3.00 -12.13 17.11
N ALA A 148 2.22 -11.68 16.13
CA ALA A 148 1.85 -12.49 14.98
C ALA A 148 3.07 -12.91 14.16
N THR A 149 3.99 -11.99 13.88
CA THR A 149 5.21 -12.29 13.12
C THR A 149 6.05 -13.38 13.80
N ARG A 150 6.19 -13.32 15.13
CA ARG A 150 6.90 -14.35 15.90
C ARG A 150 6.20 -15.71 15.90
N ALA A 151 4.87 -15.71 16.00
CA ALA A 151 4.09 -16.94 16.00
C ALA A 151 4.10 -17.61 14.62
N LEU A 152 3.84 -16.83 13.58
CA LEU A 152 3.69 -17.30 12.21
C LEU A 152 5.01 -17.68 11.55
N SER A 153 6.13 -17.04 11.88
CA SER A 153 7.44 -17.33 11.26
C SER A 153 7.93 -18.78 11.44
N LYS A 154 7.32 -19.54 12.35
CA LYS A 154 7.67 -20.94 12.63
C LYS A 154 6.81 -21.95 11.89
N SER A 155 5.60 -21.58 11.47
CA SER A 155 4.63 -22.51 10.86
C SER A 155 4.01 -21.91 9.61
N LEU A 156 4.32 -22.53 8.48
CA LEU A 156 3.70 -22.18 7.21
C LEU A 156 2.21 -22.55 7.19
N GLU A 157 1.82 -23.66 7.80
CA GLU A 157 0.42 -24.07 7.92
C GLU A 157 -0.41 -23.04 8.70
N ALA A 158 0.05 -22.63 9.89
CA ALA A 158 -0.63 -21.58 10.65
C ALA A 158 -0.70 -20.25 9.88
N THR A 159 0.35 -19.93 9.12
CA THR A 159 0.36 -18.73 8.26
C THR A 159 -0.65 -18.84 7.12
N PHE A 160 -0.85 -20.03 6.53
CA PHE A 160 -1.88 -20.28 5.53
C PHE A 160 -3.28 -20.14 6.10
N GLU A 161 -3.55 -20.69 7.28
CA GLU A 161 -4.86 -20.57 7.93
C GLU A 161 -5.23 -19.11 8.20
N VAL A 162 -4.27 -18.31 8.68
CA VAL A 162 -4.48 -16.86 8.87
C VAL A 162 -4.62 -16.10 7.54
N ALA A 163 -3.83 -16.47 6.52
CA ALA A 163 -3.86 -15.79 5.22
C ALA A 163 -5.11 -16.09 4.39
N ARG A 164 -5.72 -17.28 4.56
CA ARG A 164 -6.86 -17.75 3.75
C ARG A 164 -8.04 -16.77 3.77
N PRO A 165 -8.62 -16.37 4.92
CA PRO A 165 -9.75 -15.43 4.92
C PRO A 165 -9.36 -14.07 4.33
N LEU A 166 -8.15 -13.56 4.61
CA LEU A 166 -7.67 -12.28 4.08
C LEU A 166 -7.55 -12.29 2.55
N ARG A 167 -7.14 -13.42 1.96
CA ARG A 167 -7.08 -13.58 0.50
C ARG A 167 -8.45 -13.63 -0.14
N ILE A 168 -9.43 -14.25 0.53
CA ILE A 168 -10.82 -14.31 0.08
C ILE A 168 -11.41 -12.89 0.10
N GLU A 169 -11.28 -12.19 1.23
CA GLU A 169 -11.77 -10.80 1.36
C GLU A 169 -11.16 -9.87 0.29
N LEU A 170 -9.86 -9.99 0.00
CA LEU A 170 -9.23 -9.23 -1.10
C LEU A 170 -9.82 -9.56 -2.47
N ALA A 171 -10.01 -10.85 -2.77
CA ALA A 171 -10.58 -11.27 -4.05
C ALA A 171 -12.01 -10.78 -4.24
N GLU A 172 -12.85 -10.93 -3.20
CA GLU A 172 -14.23 -10.42 -3.17
C GLU A 172 -14.27 -8.89 -3.28
N TRP A 173 -13.33 -8.20 -2.62
CA TRP A 173 -13.21 -6.75 -2.71
C TRP A 173 -13.00 -6.29 -4.15
N LEU A 174 -12.12 -6.93 -4.91
CA LEU A 174 -11.88 -6.58 -6.31
C LEU A 174 -13.06 -6.98 -7.21
N GLN A 175 -13.64 -8.18 -7.00
CA GLN A 175 -14.75 -8.68 -7.81
C GLN A 175 -15.96 -7.72 -7.79
N ASN A 176 -16.21 -7.11 -6.64
CA ASN A 176 -17.31 -6.15 -6.47
C ASN A 176 -17.00 -4.73 -7.00
N ARG A 177 -15.79 -4.50 -7.55
CA ARG A 177 -15.29 -3.18 -8.00
C ARG A 177 -14.59 -3.31 -9.36
N PRO A 178 -15.34 -3.58 -10.44
CA PRO A 178 -14.76 -3.76 -11.78
C PRO A 178 -14.02 -2.52 -12.29
N ASP A 179 -14.48 -1.33 -11.88
CA ASP A 179 -13.83 -0.03 -12.18
C ASP A 179 -12.38 0.06 -11.67
N VAL A 180 -12.07 -0.63 -10.56
CA VAL A 180 -10.69 -0.82 -10.07
C VAL A 180 -10.05 -2.03 -10.73
N GLY A 181 -10.82 -3.09 -10.98
CA GLY A 181 -10.40 -4.32 -11.67
C GLY A 181 -9.72 -4.05 -13.01
N ASP A 182 -10.33 -3.19 -13.81
CA ASP A 182 -9.97 -2.85 -15.20
C ASP A 182 -8.77 -1.89 -15.30
N GLN A 183 -8.24 -1.42 -14.16
CA GLN A 183 -7.11 -0.49 -14.15
C GLN A 183 -5.77 -1.17 -14.49
N PRO A 184 -4.92 -0.55 -15.35
CA PRO A 184 -5.10 0.76 -15.98
C PRO A 184 -6.13 0.72 -17.12
N SER A 185 -7.10 1.63 -17.12
CA SER A 185 -8.15 1.63 -18.13
C SER A 185 -7.61 2.12 -19.48
N ALA A 186 -8.06 1.50 -20.57
CA ALA A 186 -7.76 2.00 -21.92
C ALA A 186 -8.64 3.20 -22.31
N SER A 187 -9.74 3.45 -21.59
CA SER A 187 -10.63 4.58 -21.86
C SER A 187 -10.09 5.85 -21.21
N LEU A 188 -9.90 6.90 -22.01
CA LEU A 188 -9.63 8.24 -21.48
C LEU A 188 -10.84 8.73 -20.67
N PRO A 189 -10.66 9.13 -19.40
CA PRO A 189 -11.71 9.78 -18.63
C PRO A 189 -12.14 11.09 -19.31
N GLU A 190 -13.38 11.53 -19.07
CA GLU A 190 -13.88 12.81 -19.60
C GLU A 190 -13.02 14.01 -19.18
N CYS A 191 -12.39 13.95 -17.99
CA CYS A 191 -11.46 14.96 -17.47
C CYS A 191 -9.99 14.72 -17.88
N GLY A 192 -9.69 13.64 -18.59
CA GLY A 192 -8.34 13.34 -19.11
C GLY A 192 -7.33 12.81 -18.11
N LEU A 193 -7.65 12.63 -16.81
CA LEU A 193 -6.78 12.01 -15.79
C LEU A 193 -7.53 10.91 -15.02
N ASP A 194 -6.87 9.77 -14.78
CA ASP A 194 -7.45 8.63 -14.02
C ASP A 194 -6.63 8.31 -12.75
N GLY A 195 -7.18 8.66 -11.59
CA GLY A 195 -6.57 8.40 -10.28
C GLY A 195 -6.78 6.98 -9.73
N ASN A 196 -7.62 6.15 -10.36
CA ASN A 196 -7.95 4.80 -9.86
C ASN A 196 -6.78 3.81 -9.98
N GLY A 197 -5.77 4.11 -10.79
CA GLY A 197 -4.49 3.41 -10.76
C GLY A 197 -3.88 3.34 -9.34
N SER A 198 -4.07 4.38 -8.52
CA SER A 198 -3.56 4.38 -7.14
C SER A 198 -4.30 3.39 -6.22
N LEU A 199 -5.59 3.12 -6.46
CA LEU A 199 -6.35 2.07 -5.77
C LEU A 199 -5.89 0.67 -6.20
N LYS A 200 -5.69 0.45 -7.49
CA LYS A 200 -5.18 -0.83 -8.01
C LYS A 200 -3.79 -1.13 -7.44
N LEU A 201 -2.92 -0.13 -7.38
CA LEU A 201 -1.61 -0.24 -6.73
C LEU A 201 -1.74 -0.60 -5.25
N ALA A 202 -2.63 0.07 -4.52
CA ALA A 202 -2.89 -0.22 -3.11
C ALA A 202 -3.37 -1.67 -2.89
N TYR A 203 -4.29 -2.14 -3.73
CA TYR A 203 -4.78 -3.51 -3.74
C TYR A 203 -3.67 -4.54 -3.99
N ILE A 204 -2.86 -4.36 -5.04
CA ILE A 204 -1.73 -5.25 -5.33
C ILE A 204 -0.73 -5.23 -4.16
N THR A 205 -0.51 -4.07 -3.54
CA THR A 205 0.37 -3.94 -2.37
C THR A 205 -0.14 -4.74 -1.16
N ALA A 206 -1.45 -4.75 -0.92
CA ALA A 206 -2.06 -5.59 0.12
C ALA A 206 -1.88 -7.08 -0.17
N LYS A 207 -2.04 -7.52 -1.43
CA LYS A 207 -1.73 -8.90 -1.85
C LYS A 207 -0.26 -9.25 -1.61
N ILE A 208 0.66 -8.35 -1.98
CA ILE A 208 2.10 -8.51 -1.73
C ILE A 208 2.36 -8.65 -0.23
N ALA A 209 1.71 -7.86 0.63
CA ALA A 209 1.88 -7.96 2.07
C ALA A 209 1.51 -9.36 2.60
N VAL A 210 0.36 -9.91 2.17
CA VAL A 210 -0.05 -11.27 2.55
C VAL A 210 0.98 -12.32 2.09
N PHE A 211 1.41 -12.27 0.83
CA PHE A 211 2.37 -13.24 0.31
C PHE A 211 3.77 -13.08 0.90
N LYS A 212 4.19 -11.86 1.24
CA LYS A 212 5.41 -11.62 2.00
C LYS A 212 5.37 -12.31 3.35
N ALA A 213 4.22 -12.32 4.03
CA ALA A 213 4.07 -13.04 5.29
C ALA A 213 4.10 -14.55 5.11
N LEU A 214 3.42 -15.08 4.07
CA LEU A 214 3.44 -16.49 3.71
C LEU A 214 4.83 -17.02 3.35
N LEU A 215 5.72 -16.19 2.81
CA LEU A 215 7.09 -16.56 2.44
C LEU A 215 8.08 -16.53 3.63
N ARG A 216 7.70 -16.06 4.81
CA ARG A 216 8.62 -15.97 5.97
C ARG A 216 9.01 -17.32 6.56
N PRO A 217 8.09 -18.28 6.76
CA PRO A 217 8.44 -19.52 7.46
C PRO A 217 9.34 -20.37 6.58
N LYS A 218 10.51 -20.75 7.11
CA LYS A 218 11.49 -21.60 6.42
C LYS A 218 11.21 -23.11 6.63
N SER A 219 10.04 -23.49 7.15
CA SER A 219 9.77 -24.88 7.57
C SER A 219 9.82 -25.85 6.38
N ILE A 220 10.61 -26.91 6.56
CA ILE A 220 10.82 -27.99 5.58
C ILE A 220 9.69 -29.02 5.66
N GLU A 221 8.90 -29.02 6.73
CA GLU A 221 7.88 -30.04 7.03
C GLU A 221 6.66 -29.96 6.11
N VAL A 222 6.43 -28.82 5.44
CA VAL A 222 5.25 -28.65 4.57
C VAL A 222 5.47 -29.34 3.21
N PRO A 223 4.45 -30.06 2.69
CA PRO A 223 4.51 -30.73 1.39
C PRO A 223 5.03 -29.80 0.29
N THR A 224 5.95 -30.32 -0.52
CA THR A 224 6.57 -29.57 -1.63
C THR A 224 5.53 -28.93 -2.55
N GLN A 225 4.41 -29.61 -2.80
CA GLN A 225 3.32 -29.09 -3.62
C GLN A 225 2.72 -27.77 -3.08
N ALA A 226 2.51 -27.65 -1.77
CA ALA A 226 1.96 -26.43 -1.16
C ALA A 226 2.98 -25.27 -1.24
N ARG A 227 4.27 -25.57 -1.09
CA ARG A 227 5.36 -24.59 -1.28
C ARG A 227 5.45 -24.13 -2.72
N THR A 228 5.35 -25.04 -3.69
CA THR A 228 5.30 -24.71 -5.11
C THR A 228 4.09 -23.84 -5.44
N ALA A 229 2.89 -24.21 -4.99
CA ALA A 229 1.67 -23.43 -5.23
C ALA A 229 1.74 -22.02 -4.63
N LEU A 230 2.30 -21.87 -3.42
CA LEU A 230 2.58 -20.57 -2.82
C LEU A 230 3.48 -19.71 -3.72
N ARG A 231 4.58 -20.29 -4.19
CA ARG A 231 5.57 -19.58 -5.01
C ARG A 231 5.03 -19.23 -6.38
N THR A 232 4.26 -20.11 -7.01
CA THR A 232 3.50 -19.81 -8.23
C THR A 232 2.57 -18.62 -8.01
N GLY A 233 1.76 -18.64 -6.95
CA GLY A 233 0.87 -17.52 -6.62
C GLY A 233 1.62 -16.21 -6.34
N ALA A 234 2.77 -16.28 -5.66
CA ALA A 234 3.61 -15.13 -5.38
C ALA A 234 4.18 -14.52 -6.67
N MET A 235 4.63 -15.38 -7.59
CA MET A 235 5.12 -14.96 -8.90
C MET A 235 4.01 -14.36 -9.77
N THR A 236 2.79 -14.90 -9.72
CA THR A 236 1.63 -14.31 -10.40
C THR A 236 1.36 -12.88 -9.93
N ILE A 237 1.47 -12.59 -8.62
CA ILE A 237 1.30 -11.23 -8.08
C ILE A 237 2.43 -10.30 -8.53
N ALA A 238 3.67 -10.80 -8.57
CA ALA A 238 4.80 -10.04 -9.07
C ALA A 238 4.63 -9.66 -10.55
N ARG A 239 4.14 -10.58 -11.38
CA ARG A 239 3.79 -10.32 -12.78
C ARG A 239 2.61 -9.36 -12.92
N GLU A 240 1.57 -9.50 -12.09
CA GLU A 240 0.45 -8.55 -12.07
C GLU A 240 0.93 -7.12 -11.78
N MET A 241 1.85 -6.92 -10.84
CA MET A 241 2.45 -5.61 -10.57
C MET A 241 3.28 -5.09 -11.75
N HIS A 242 4.07 -5.95 -12.39
CA HIS A 242 4.82 -5.60 -13.59
C HIS A 242 3.89 -5.13 -14.71
N ASP A 243 2.86 -5.91 -15.02
CA ASP A 243 1.92 -5.64 -16.10
C ASP A 243 1.09 -4.38 -15.82
N PHE A 244 0.71 -4.17 -14.56
CA PHE A 244 0.08 -2.93 -14.11
C PHE A 244 0.94 -1.71 -14.45
N LEU A 245 2.22 -1.68 -14.02
CA LEU A 245 3.11 -0.56 -14.32
C LEU A 245 3.39 -0.41 -15.82
N ALA A 246 3.49 -1.52 -16.56
CA ALA A 246 3.76 -1.50 -17.99
C ALA A 246 2.64 -0.78 -18.75
N LYS A 247 1.38 -1.07 -18.37
CA LYS A 247 0.16 -0.51 -18.96
C LYS A 247 -0.16 0.92 -18.52
N LEU A 248 0.46 1.45 -17.48
CA LEU A 248 0.22 2.84 -17.06
C LEU A 248 0.66 3.83 -18.15
N GLU A 249 -0.28 4.65 -18.61
CA GLU A 249 -0.06 5.72 -19.58
C GLU A 249 0.14 7.09 -18.90
N ALA A 250 0.49 8.11 -19.68
CA ALA A 250 0.74 9.47 -19.17
C ALA A 250 -0.45 10.01 -18.35
N HIS A 251 -1.68 9.81 -18.81
CA HIS A 251 -2.88 10.27 -18.09
C HIS A 251 -3.12 9.57 -16.75
N HIS A 252 -2.58 8.37 -16.55
CA HIS A 252 -2.58 7.71 -15.25
C HIS A 252 -1.43 8.19 -14.36
N LEU A 253 -0.24 8.38 -14.95
CA LEU A 253 0.98 8.76 -14.22
C LEU A 253 0.90 10.19 -13.68
N GLU A 254 0.23 11.09 -14.41
CA GLU A 254 -0.01 12.49 -14.01
C GLU A 254 -1.26 12.69 -13.15
N ALA A 255 -2.06 11.63 -12.95
CA ALA A 255 -3.24 11.68 -12.10
C ALA A 255 -2.89 11.71 -10.60
N PHE A 256 -3.91 11.63 -9.76
CA PHE A 256 -3.72 11.57 -8.31
C PHE A 256 -3.11 10.24 -7.85
N TRP A 257 -2.06 10.35 -7.05
CA TRP A 257 -1.43 9.22 -6.36
C TRP A 257 -1.25 9.54 -4.89
N HIS A 258 -1.53 8.55 -4.04
CA HIS A 258 -1.30 8.68 -2.60
C HIS A 258 0.16 8.90 -2.26
N SER A 259 0.44 9.62 -1.18
CA SER A 259 1.82 9.95 -0.76
C SER A 259 2.70 8.70 -0.57
N TYR A 260 2.09 7.61 -0.12
CA TYR A 260 2.73 6.30 0.08
C TYR A 260 2.85 5.45 -1.19
N SER A 261 2.30 5.87 -2.34
CA SER A 261 2.39 5.12 -3.61
C SER A 261 3.84 4.86 -4.05
N ARG A 262 4.75 5.81 -3.76
CA ARG A 262 6.21 5.65 -3.99
C ARG A 262 6.79 4.46 -3.23
N VAL A 263 6.33 4.29 -2.00
CA VAL A 263 6.78 3.21 -1.13
C VAL A 263 6.10 1.90 -1.53
N ASN A 264 4.84 1.91 -1.98
CA ASN A 264 4.17 0.75 -2.57
C ASN A 264 4.97 0.17 -3.76
N PHE A 265 5.45 0.99 -4.70
CA PHE A 265 6.33 0.53 -5.79
C PHE A 265 7.67 -0.01 -5.28
N THR A 266 8.17 0.52 -4.17
CA THR A 266 9.40 0.02 -3.53
C THR A 266 9.16 -1.33 -2.85
N ILE A 267 7.98 -1.53 -2.23
CA ILE A 267 7.55 -2.81 -1.66
C ILE A 267 7.48 -3.86 -2.77
N ALA A 268 6.98 -3.51 -3.96
CA ALA A 268 7.00 -4.37 -5.13
C ALA A 268 8.41 -4.77 -5.57
N SER A 269 9.33 -3.79 -5.73
CA SER A 269 10.74 -4.09 -6.04
C SER A 269 11.35 -5.07 -5.03
N ASN A 270 11.17 -4.80 -3.74
CA ASN A 270 11.69 -5.68 -2.68
C ASN A 270 11.04 -7.06 -2.70
N PHE A 271 9.77 -7.17 -3.09
CA PHE A 271 9.09 -8.46 -3.22
C PHE A 271 9.65 -9.27 -4.38
N ILE A 272 9.88 -8.67 -5.56
CA ILE A 272 10.48 -9.38 -6.70
C ILE A 272 11.90 -9.83 -6.37
N VAL A 273 12.69 -8.98 -5.72
CA VAL A 273 14.02 -9.35 -5.22
C VAL A 273 13.95 -10.51 -4.21
N LEU A 274 12.97 -10.50 -3.29
CA LEU A 274 12.76 -11.58 -2.34
C LEU A 274 12.41 -12.90 -3.04
N LEU A 275 11.56 -12.88 -4.07
CA LEU A 275 11.22 -14.08 -4.83
C LEU A 275 12.45 -14.69 -5.51
N PHE A 276 13.30 -13.85 -6.11
CA PHE A 276 14.58 -14.26 -6.68
C PHE A 276 15.49 -14.87 -5.60
N ALA A 277 15.76 -14.12 -4.53
CA ALA A 277 16.69 -14.54 -3.47
C ALA A 277 16.30 -15.86 -2.80
N LEU A 278 15.00 -16.14 -2.70
CA LEU A 278 14.46 -17.35 -2.09
C LEU A 278 14.19 -18.49 -3.08
N SER A 279 14.72 -18.44 -4.30
CA SER A 279 14.43 -19.44 -5.33
C SER A 279 15.05 -20.81 -4.99
N PRO A 280 14.25 -21.89 -4.88
CA PRO A 280 14.77 -23.20 -4.49
C PRO A 280 15.47 -23.94 -5.64
N THR A 281 15.08 -23.68 -6.89
CA THR A 281 15.59 -24.35 -8.08
C THR A 281 16.15 -23.33 -9.06
N LEU A 282 17.09 -23.77 -9.90
CA LEU A 282 17.73 -22.90 -10.90
C LEU A 282 16.69 -22.31 -11.86
N SER A 283 15.75 -23.13 -12.35
CA SER A 283 14.69 -22.69 -13.25
C SER A 283 13.82 -21.58 -12.64
N GLU A 284 13.43 -21.70 -11.36
CA GLU A 284 12.68 -20.63 -10.68
C GLU A 284 13.53 -19.37 -10.48
N ALA A 285 14.82 -19.53 -10.17
CA ALA A 285 15.75 -18.42 -10.02
C ALA A 285 15.92 -17.65 -11.33
N GLU A 286 16.04 -18.36 -12.46
CA GLU A 286 16.15 -17.75 -13.79
C GLU A 286 14.88 -16.98 -14.18
N ASP A 287 13.69 -17.55 -13.92
CA ASP A 287 12.41 -16.88 -14.17
C ASP A 287 12.23 -15.63 -13.29
N ALA A 288 12.51 -15.74 -11.99
CA ALA A 288 12.46 -14.61 -11.06
C ALA A 288 13.47 -13.52 -11.42
N LEU A 289 14.69 -13.89 -11.84
CA LEU A 289 15.72 -12.96 -12.26
C LEU A 289 15.34 -12.26 -13.57
N ALA A 290 14.75 -12.98 -14.52
CA ALA A 290 14.24 -12.39 -15.75
C ALA A 290 13.17 -11.32 -15.47
N LEU A 291 12.20 -11.64 -14.59
CA LEU A 291 11.20 -10.66 -14.15
C LEU A 291 11.84 -9.46 -13.42
N LEU A 292 12.85 -9.71 -12.58
CA LEU A 292 13.56 -8.64 -11.86
C LEU A 292 14.29 -7.69 -12.80
N ILE A 293 14.94 -8.21 -13.85
CA ILE A 293 15.61 -7.42 -14.89
C ILE A 293 14.59 -6.63 -15.69
N GLN A 294 13.47 -7.24 -16.10
CA GLN A 294 12.39 -6.55 -16.83
C GLN A 294 11.79 -5.43 -15.97
N TRP A 295 11.48 -5.70 -14.71
CA TRP A 295 10.98 -4.72 -13.76
C TRP A 295 11.93 -3.53 -13.59
N ARG A 296 13.23 -3.79 -13.42
CA ARG A 296 14.25 -2.74 -13.35
C ARG A 296 14.30 -1.91 -14.63
N GLY A 297 14.25 -2.56 -15.80
CA GLY A 297 14.20 -1.88 -17.10
C GLY A 297 12.96 -0.98 -17.23
N LEU A 298 11.80 -1.48 -16.83
CA LEU A 298 10.54 -0.75 -16.84
C LEU A 298 10.57 0.47 -15.93
N LEU A 299 11.10 0.32 -14.70
CA LEU A 299 11.31 1.43 -13.78
C LEU A 299 12.20 2.52 -14.41
N ARG A 300 13.30 2.16 -15.07
CA ARG A 300 14.20 3.12 -15.75
C ARG A 300 13.52 3.91 -16.88
N ILE A 301 12.62 3.27 -17.61
CA ILE A 301 11.88 3.91 -18.69
C ILE A 301 10.84 4.86 -18.11
N LYS A 302 9.97 4.36 -17.23
CA LYS A 302 8.82 5.10 -16.72
C LYS A 302 9.20 6.18 -15.69
N SER A 303 10.30 6.03 -14.94
CA SER A 303 10.70 7.02 -13.93
C SER A 303 11.11 8.37 -14.51
N ARG A 304 11.40 8.43 -15.81
CA ARG A 304 11.67 9.68 -16.54
C ARG A 304 10.44 10.57 -16.63
N SER A 305 9.26 9.95 -16.69
CA SER A 305 7.96 10.64 -16.80
C SER A 305 7.17 10.61 -15.50
N CYS A 306 7.55 9.79 -14.52
CA CYS A 306 6.84 9.69 -13.25
C CYS A 306 7.81 9.66 -12.07
N ASP A 307 7.84 10.76 -11.32
CA ASP A 307 8.73 10.91 -10.17
C ASP A 307 8.45 9.93 -9.04
N LEU A 308 7.28 9.27 -9.05
CA LEU A 308 6.90 8.29 -8.03
C LEU A 308 7.82 7.07 -8.03
N LEU A 309 8.37 6.72 -9.18
CA LEU A 309 9.15 5.50 -9.40
C LEU A 309 10.62 5.66 -9.01
N ASN A 310 11.10 6.90 -8.87
CA ASN A 310 12.51 7.22 -8.63
C ASN A 310 13.08 6.59 -7.35
N LEU A 311 12.29 6.52 -6.27
CA LEU A 311 12.72 5.89 -5.02
C LEU A 311 12.93 4.38 -5.20
N SER A 312 11.97 3.74 -5.88
CA SER A 312 12.00 2.30 -6.15
C SER A 312 13.16 1.94 -7.07
N LEU A 313 13.36 2.72 -8.14
CA LEU A 313 14.48 2.58 -9.05
C LEU A 313 15.82 2.74 -8.34
N LEU A 314 16.01 3.82 -7.57
CA LEU A 314 17.27 4.09 -6.88
C LEU A 314 17.64 2.94 -5.94
N ARG A 315 16.69 2.47 -5.13
CA ARG A 315 16.93 1.37 -4.18
C ARG A 315 17.27 0.08 -4.91
N LEU A 316 16.57 -0.21 -6.00
CA LEU A 316 16.85 -1.40 -6.79
C LEU A 316 18.22 -1.30 -7.48
N ASP A 317 18.55 -0.16 -8.09
CA ASP A 317 19.85 0.06 -8.72
C ASP A 317 21.00 -0.05 -7.70
N ALA A 318 20.83 0.44 -6.48
CA ALA A 318 21.81 0.28 -5.41
C ALA A 318 22.09 -1.20 -5.10
N VAL A 319 21.06 -2.06 -5.10
CA VAL A 319 21.22 -3.52 -4.92
C VAL A 319 22.04 -4.12 -6.05
N PHE A 320 21.75 -3.75 -7.30
CA PHE A 320 22.50 -4.23 -8.46
C PHE A 320 23.96 -3.73 -8.49
N VAL A 321 24.21 -2.49 -8.10
CA VAL A 321 25.57 -1.90 -8.09
C VAL A 321 26.43 -2.50 -7.00
N ALA A 322 25.86 -2.72 -5.80
CA ALA A 322 26.58 -3.37 -4.71
C ALA A 322 26.85 -4.86 -4.98
N GLY A 323 26.01 -5.49 -5.80
CA GLY A 323 25.99 -6.93 -6.06
C GLY A 323 24.97 -7.64 -5.17
N LEU A 324 24.05 -8.39 -5.79
CA LEU A 324 22.92 -9.04 -5.12
C LEU A 324 23.37 -9.96 -3.97
N GLY A 325 24.38 -10.79 -4.21
CA GLY A 325 24.91 -11.75 -3.22
C GLY A 325 25.70 -11.13 -2.08
N LYS A 326 26.07 -9.84 -2.15
CA LYS A 326 26.76 -9.14 -1.05
C LYS A 326 25.78 -8.55 -0.04
N LEU A 327 24.60 -8.13 -0.51
CA LEU A 327 23.60 -7.46 0.34
C LEU A 327 22.51 -8.40 0.81
N ILE A 328 22.27 -9.50 0.10
CA ILE A 328 21.14 -10.40 0.33
C ILE A 328 21.66 -11.83 0.37
N GLU A 329 21.18 -12.59 1.36
CA GLU A 329 21.42 -14.03 1.43
C GLU A 329 20.66 -14.71 0.27
N LEU A 330 21.41 -15.25 -0.69
CA LEU A 330 20.88 -15.96 -1.84
C LEU A 330 20.90 -17.47 -1.57
N THR A 331 19.87 -18.18 -2.03
CA THR A 331 19.93 -19.64 -2.17
C THR A 331 21.00 -20.04 -3.21
N PRO A 332 21.52 -21.28 -3.18
CA PRO A 332 22.49 -21.75 -4.17
C PRO A 332 22.02 -21.56 -5.62
N ALA A 333 20.75 -21.87 -5.90
CA ALA A 333 20.15 -21.67 -7.21
C ALA A 333 20.11 -20.20 -7.65
N ALA A 334 19.81 -19.26 -6.74
CA ALA A 334 19.81 -17.84 -7.05
C ALA A 334 21.22 -17.30 -7.27
N ALA A 335 22.20 -17.76 -6.50
CA ALA A 335 23.60 -17.39 -6.69
C ALA A 335 24.15 -17.90 -8.03
N GLU A 336 23.79 -19.13 -8.43
CA GLU A 336 24.14 -19.70 -9.74
C GLU A 336 23.52 -18.88 -10.88
N ALA A 337 22.21 -18.58 -10.82
CA ALA A 337 21.54 -17.77 -11.83
C ALA A 337 22.13 -16.34 -11.95
N ALA A 338 22.50 -15.70 -10.83
CA ALA A 338 23.18 -14.41 -10.85
C ALA A 338 24.56 -14.51 -11.53
N SER A 339 25.33 -15.54 -11.19
CA SER A 339 26.66 -15.79 -11.77
C SER A 339 26.60 -16.01 -13.27
N ASN A 340 25.62 -16.78 -13.75
CA ASN A 340 25.40 -17.03 -15.18
C ASN A 340 25.08 -15.75 -15.98
N ARG A 341 24.64 -14.69 -15.31
CA ARG A 341 24.32 -13.38 -15.89
C ARG A 341 25.38 -12.30 -15.58
N SER A 342 26.47 -12.66 -14.90
CA SER A 342 27.52 -11.74 -14.44
C SER A 342 27.00 -10.62 -13.53
N LEU A 343 26.05 -10.94 -12.63
CA LEU A 343 25.36 -10.01 -11.73
C LEU A 343 25.71 -10.18 -10.24
#